data_AF-D9QF70-F1
#
_entry.id   AF-D9QF70-F1
#
_cell.length_a   1.000
_cell.length_b   1.000
_cell.length_c   1.000
_cell.angle_alpha   90.00
_cell.angle_beta   90.00
_cell.angle_gamma   90.00
#
_symmetry.space_group_name_H-M   'P 1'
#
loop_
_entity.id
_entity.type
_entity.pdbx_description
1 polymer ?
#
loop_
_entity_poly.entity_id
_entity_poly.type
_entity_poly.pdbx_seq_one_letter_code
_entity_poly.pdbx_strand_id
1 'polypeptide(L)'
;MSGGGGRAPNNWKRRASDSPAAFAAWARSYPHADLALRTGVSTGLVVVQADDDDALAAAEEAFGALPAATVRSLSREGRLRLWMRVPAGLRSLPTCLDIAPGVRLLADGAYARLSAWTQPPDDDRFDFMLISPTWVVAVQAAAQAAAASPTPTVRRFH
;
A
#
# COMPACT_ATOMS: atom_id res chain seq x y z
N MET A 1 3.59 -5.72 43.02
CA MET A 1 2.69 -4.83 42.23
C MET A 1 3.42 -4.51 40.94
N SER A 2 3.10 -5.21 39.85
CA SER A 2 3.75 -4.99 38.55
C SER A 2 2.98 -3.92 37.79
N GLY A 3 3.59 -2.75 37.63
CA GLY A 3 3.04 -1.64 36.85
C GLY A 3 3.08 -1.97 35.37
N GLY A 4 1.91 -2.12 34.75
CA GLY A 4 1.76 -2.28 33.31
C GLY A 4 2.17 -1.01 32.58
N GLY A 5 3.32 -1.05 31.90
CA GLY A 5 3.74 -0.02 30.95
C GLY A 5 2.83 -0.02 29.73
N GLY A 6 1.75 0.76 29.78
CA GLY A 6 0.90 1.02 28.62
C GLY A 6 1.74 1.66 27.52
N ARG A 7 2.00 0.91 26.44
CA ARG A 7 2.66 1.44 25.24
C ARG A 7 1.75 2.54 24.67
N ALA A 8 2.19 3.80 24.76
CA ALA A 8 1.49 4.91 24.14
C ALA A 8 1.18 4.57 22.65
N PRO A 9 0.00 4.91 22.13
CA PRO A 9 -0.33 4.66 20.73
C PRO A 9 0.75 5.31 19.86
N ASN A 10 1.44 4.49 19.09
CA ASN A 10 2.51 4.97 18.22
C ASN A 10 1.87 5.86 17.15
N ASN A 11 2.11 7.17 17.23
CA ASN A 11 1.63 8.19 16.28
C ASN A 11 2.30 8.09 14.90
N TRP A 12 2.67 6.89 14.45
CA TRP A 12 3.38 6.65 13.19
C TRP A 12 2.57 7.18 12.00
N LYS A 13 1.24 7.12 12.06
CA LYS A 13 0.33 7.71 11.06
C LYS A 13 0.53 9.23 10.87
N ARG A 14 0.97 9.94 11.91
CA ARG A 14 1.28 11.39 11.87
C ARG A 14 2.65 11.70 11.25
N ARG A 15 3.48 10.68 11.02
CA ARG A 15 4.81 10.82 10.41
C ARG A 15 4.82 10.49 8.91
N ALA A 16 3.64 10.48 8.27
CA ALA A 16 3.57 10.39 6.82
C ALA A 16 4.32 11.57 6.19
N SER A 17 5.14 11.27 5.19
CA SER A 17 5.92 12.25 4.45
C SER A 17 5.63 12.07 2.97
N ASP A 18 5.45 13.18 2.25
CA ASP A 18 5.38 13.25 0.79
C ASP A 18 6.74 13.60 0.16
N SER A 19 7.74 13.98 0.97
CA SER A 19 9.10 14.27 0.51
C SER A 19 9.79 13.01 -0.01
N PRO A 20 10.16 12.96 -1.31
CA PRO A 20 10.90 11.82 -1.87
C PRO A 20 12.27 11.63 -1.23
N ALA A 21 12.93 12.72 -0.83
CA ALA A 21 14.25 12.67 -0.19
C ALA A 21 14.18 12.08 1.23
N ALA A 22 13.18 12.49 2.03
CA ALA A 22 12.95 11.95 3.36
C ALA A 22 12.60 10.46 3.29
N PHE A 23 11.78 10.10 2.31
CA PHE A 23 11.45 8.70 2.02
C PHE A 23 12.71 7.89 1.67
N ALA A 24 13.51 8.35 0.71
CA ALA A 24 14.71 7.63 0.26
C ALA A 24 15.72 7.44 1.41
N ALA A 25 15.88 8.44 2.27
CA ALA A 25 16.68 8.32 3.48
C ALA A 25 16.12 7.27 4.44
N TRP A 26 14.81 7.30 4.70
CA TRP A 26 14.13 6.32 5.55
C TRP A 26 14.28 4.89 5.02
N ALA A 27 14.05 4.67 3.72
CA ALA A 27 14.13 3.36 3.09
C ALA A 27 15.54 2.77 3.18
N ARG A 28 16.59 3.61 3.05
CA ARG A 28 17.98 3.18 3.27
C ARG A 28 18.25 2.81 4.73
N SER A 29 17.66 3.52 5.69
CA SER A 29 17.85 3.24 7.11
C SER A 29 17.07 2.02 7.60
N TYR A 30 15.96 1.67 6.94
CA TYR A 30 15.07 0.58 7.33
C TYR A 30 14.70 -0.31 6.12
N PRO A 31 15.67 -0.99 5.50
CA PRO A 31 15.44 -1.74 4.26
C PRO A 31 14.46 -2.92 4.39
N HIS A 32 14.18 -3.37 5.62
CA HIS A 32 13.25 -4.46 5.92
C HIS A 32 11.90 -3.98 6.44
N ALA A 33 11.69 -2.66 6.56
CA ALA A 33 10.44 -2.13 7.06
C ALA A 33 9.39 -2.10 5.93
N ASP A 34 8.19 -2.55 6.27
CA ASP A 34 7.05 -2.45 5.36
C ASP A 34 6.65 -0.98 5.16
N LEU A 35 6.15 -0.68 3.97
CA LEU A 35 5.62 0.63 3.60
C LEU A 35 4.11 0.61 3.61
N ALA A 36 3.47 1.76 3.78
CA ALA A 36 2.03 1.87 3.57
C ALA A 36 1.67 3.19 2.90
N LEU A 37 0.76 3.11 1.94
CA LEU A 37 0.18 4.27 1.28
C LEU A 37 -1.08 4.70 2.00
N ARG A 38 -1.18 6.00 2.26
CA ARG A 38 -2.44 6.59 2.72
C ARG A 38 -3.44 6.60 1.57
N THR A 39 -4.63 6.09 1.81
CA THR A 39 -5.74 6.10 0.85
C THR A 39 -6.71 7.24 1.14
N GLY A 40 -7.57 7.53 0.18
CA GLY A 40 -8.64 8.50 0.27
C GLY A 40 -8.68 9.51 -0.87
N VAL A 41 -9.70 10.36 -0.84
CA VAL A 41 -9.93 11.48 -1.74
C VAL A 41 -8.71 12.39 -1.80
N SER A 42 -8.11 12.70 -0.64
CA SER A 42 -6.92 13.56 -0.57
C SER A 42 -5.69 13.02 -1.31
N THR A 43 -5.61 11.70 -1.50
CA THR A 43 -4.51 11.06 -2.26
C THR A 43 -4.94 10.62 -3.65
N GLY A 44 -6.23 10.72 -3.98
CA GLY A 44 -6.80 10.25 -5.24
C GLY A 44 -6.78 8.72 -5.39
N LEU A 45 -6.52 7.98 -4.31
CA LEU A 45 -6.31 6.53 -4.33
C LEU A 45 -7.25 5.82 -3.36
N VAL A 46 -7.92 4.78 -3.82
CA VAL A 46 -8.63 3.82 -2.97
C VAL A 46 -8.15 2.41 -3.26
N VAL A 47 -8.32 1.52 -2.27
CA VAL A 47 -8.00 0.10 -2.44
C VAL A 47 -9.21 -0.71 -2.07
N VAL A 48 -9.65 -1.59 -2.98
CA VAL A 48 -10.55 -2.69 -2.61
C VAL A 48 -9.68 -3.87 -2.22
N GLN A 49 -9.91 -4.40 -1.03
CA GLN A 49 -9.21 -5.57 -0.53
C GLN A 49 -10.21 -6.71 -0.39
N ALA A 50 -10.00 -7.80 -1.12
CA ALA A 50 -10.77 -9.02 -1.03
C ALA A 50 -9.97 -10.10 -0.31
N ASP A 51 -10.65 -10.95 0.45
CA ASP A 51 -10.01 -12.08 1.14
C ASP A 51 -9.45 -13.09 0.13
N ASP A 52 -10.18 -13.34 -0.96
CA ASP A 52 -9.84 -14.24 -2.07
C ASP A 52 -10.57 -13.83 -3.38
N ASP A 53 -10.36 -14.60 -4.45
CA ASP A 53 -10.98 -14.37 -5.76
C ASP A 53 -12.50 -14.63 -5.76
N ASP A 54 -13.00 -15.53 -4.92
CA ASP A 54 -14.43 -15.84 -4.83
C ASP A 54 -15.21 -14.68 -4.21
N ALA A 55 -14.66 -14.09 -3.14
CA ALA A 55 -15.21 -12.88 -2.54
C ALA A 55 -15.23 -11.70 -3.53
N LEU A 56 -14.20 -11.59 -4.38
CA LEU A 56 -14.17 -10.59 -5.44
C LEU A 56 -15.25 -10.84 -6.49
N ALA A 57 -15.38 -12.07 -6.98
CA ALA A 57 -16.38 -12.43 -7.99
C ALA A 57 -17.81 -12.15 -7.50
N ALA A 58 -18.11 -12.48 -6.24
CA ALA A 58 -19.41 -12.17 -5.63
C ALA A 58 -19.69 -10.66 -5.55
N ALA A 59 -18.67 -9.85 -5.28
CA ALA A 59 -18.80 -8.39 -5.30
C ALA A 59 -18.99 -7.85 -6.72
N GLU A 60 -18.33 -8.42 -7.73
CA GLU A 60 -18.53 -8.05 -9.14
C GLU A 60 -19.92 -8.42 -9.64
N GLU A 61 -20.51 -9.53 -9.18
CA GLU A 61 -21.90 -9.86 -9.48
C GLU A 61 -22.87 -8.83 -8.87
N ALA A 62 -22.62 -8.40 -7.63
CA ALA A 62 -23.50 -7.48 -6.92
C ALA A 62 -23.39 -6.02 -7.42
N PHE A 63 -22.19 -5.57 -7.78
CA PHE A 63 -21.91 -4.15 -8.08
C PHE A 63 -21.51 -3.90 -9.54
N GLY A 64 -21.36 -4.94 -10.34
CA GLY A 64 -20.85 -4.89 -11.70
C GLY A 64 -19.36 -5.23 -11.80
N ALA A 65 -18.97 -5.71 -12.98
CA ALA A 65 -17.61 -6.12 -13.27
C ALA A 65 -16.62 -4.94 -13.15
N LEU A 66 -15.43 -5.23 -12.64
CA LEU A 66 -14.37 -4.23 -12.57
C LEU A 66 -13.75 -3.97 -13.95
N PRO A 67 -13.17 -2.78 -14.17
CA PRO A 67 -12.41 -2.53 -15.38
C PRO A 67 -11.27 -3.55 -15.54
N ALA A 68 -11.11 -4.09 -16.75
CA ALA A 68 -10.07 -5.08 -17.05
C ALA A 68 -8.64 -4.59 -16.75
N ALA A 69 -8.41 -3.28 -16.77
CA ALA A 69 -7.12 -2.65 -16.47
C ALA A 69 -6.89 -2.33 -14.98
N THR A 70 -7.62 -2.97 -14.07
CA THR A 70 -7.45 -2.73 -12.62
C THR A 70 -6.17 -3.36 -12.10
N VAL A 71 -5.30 -2.56 -11.47
CA VAL A 71 -4.06 -3.05 -10.87
C VAL A 71 -4.39 -3.96 -9.69
N ARG A 72 -3.86 -5.19 -9.73
CA ARG A 72 -4.02 -6.20 -8.69
C ARG A 72 -2.69 -6.45 -7.99
N SER A 73 -2.74 -6.77 -6.70
CA SER A 73 -1.58 -7.19 -5.91
C SER A 73 -2.02 -8.08 -4.76
N LEU A 74 -1.12 -8.92 -4.26
CA LEU A 74 -1.36 -9.69 -3.04
C LEU A 74 -0.73 -8.99 -1.83
N SER A 75 -1.52 -8.90 -0.76
CA SER A 75 -1.00 -8.54 0.55
C SER A 75 -0.07 -9.63 1.09
N ARG A 76 0.73 -9.29 2.10
CA ARG A 76 1.55 -10.28 2.82
C ARG A 76 0.70 -11.39 3.44
N GLU A 77 -0.54 -11.05 3.80
CA GLU A 77 -1.51 -11.96 4.37
C GLU A 77 -2.31 -12.75 3.31
N GLY A 78 -1.92 -12.69 2.03
CA GLY A 78 -2.55 -13.43 0.94
C GLY A 78 -3.82 -12.79 0.36
N ARG A 79 -4.33 -11.71 0.97
CA ARG A 79 -5.51 -10.97 0.48
C ARG A 79 -5.24 -10.27 -0.85
N LEU A 80 -6.19 -10.33 -1.77
CA LEU A 80 -6.18 -9.61 -3.01
C LEU A 80 -6.44 -8.11 -2.77
N ARG A 81 -5.69 -7.25 -3.45
CA ARG A 81 -5.88 -5.79 -3.44
C ARG A 81 -5.98 -5.27 -4.84
N LEU A 82 -6.98 -4.43 -5.05
CA LEU A 82 -7.27 -3.74 -6.28
C LEU A 82 -7.09 -2.24 -6.06
N TRP A 83 -6.18 -1.63 -6.79
CA TRP A 83 -5.82 -0.23 -6.65
C TRP A 83 -6.57 0.60 -7.68
N MET A 84 -7.32 1.60 -7.22
CA MET A 84 -8.21 2.39 -8.07
C MET A 84 -8.08 3.88 -7.79
N ARG A 85 -8.34 4.70 -8.82
CA ARG A 85 -8.46 6.13 -8.64
C ARG A 85 -9.78 6.48 -7.98
N VAL A 86 -9.77 7.48 -7.12
CA VAL A 86 -10.98 8.11 -6.62
C VAL A 86 -11.71 8.77 -7.80
N PRO A 87 -13.02 8.50 -8.01
CA PRO A 87 -13.83 9.21 -8.99
C PRO A 87 -13.80 10.72 -8.81
N ALA A 88 -13.75 11.47 -9.91
CA ALA A 88 -13.78 12.93 -9.87
C ALA A 88 -15.06 13.45 -9.19
N GLY A 89 -14.95 14.55 -8.44
CA GLY A 89 -16.09 15.21 -7.79
C GLY A 89 -16.45 14.70 -6.40
N LEU A 90 -15.87 13.58 -5.94
CA LEU A 90 -16.05 13.11 -4.57
C LEU A 90 -15.26 14.00 -3.59
N ARG A 91 -15.89 14.35 -2.46
CA ARG A 91 -15.30 15.18 -1.40
C ARG A 91 -14.78 14.36 -0.22
N SER A 92 -15.40 13.21 0.03
CA SER A 92 -15.03 12.29 1.10
C SER A 92 -15.53 10.88 0.80
N LEU A 93 -14.89 9.90 1.40
CA LEU A 93 -15.26 8.48 1.41
C LEU A 93 -15.13 7.92 2.84
N PRO A 94 -15.89 6.89 3.20
CA PRO A 94 -15.71 6.24 4.51
C PRO A 94 -14.31 5.63 4.62
N THR A 95 -13.65 5.79 5.77
CA THR A 95 -12.26 5.36 5.99
C THR A 95 -12.02 3.89 5.66
N CYS A 96 -12.84 3.01 6.24
CA CYS A 96 -12.87 1.58 6.00
C CYS A 96 -14.33 1.18 5.95
N LEU A 97 -14.75 0.52 4.86
CA LEU A 97 -16.11 0.03 4.73
C LEU A 97 -16.08 -1.41 4.20
N ASP A 98 -16.74 -2.31 4.90
CA ASP A 98 -17.03 -3.64 4.35
C ASP A 98 -18.18 -3.48 3.35
N ILE A 99 -17.92 -3.74 2.08
CA ILE A 99 -18.87 -3.51 0.96
C ILE A 99 -19.55 -4.81 0.52
N ALA A 100 -18.93 -5.95 0.81
CA ALA A 100 -19.48 -7.29 0.64
C ALA A 100 -18.79 -8.25 1.63
N PRO A 101 -19.34 -9.47 1.87
CA PRO A 101 -18.63 -10.50 2.63
C PRO A 101 -17.22 -10.73 2.07
N GLY A 102 -16.20 -10.60 2.92
CA GLY A 102 -14.80 -10.76 2.52
C GLY A 102 -14.22 -9.62 1.68
N VAL A 103 -14.95 -8.51 1.46
CA VAL A 103 -14.49 -7.38 0.64
C VAL A 103 -14.60 -6.06 1.38
N ARG A 104 -13.47 -5.34 1.46
CA ARG A 104 -13.32 -4.07 2.16
C ARG A 104 -12.78 -2.97 1.25
N LEU A 105 -13.39 -1.79 1.33
CA LEU A 105 -12.86 -0.56 0.77
C LEU A 105 -11.96 0.14 1.80
N LEU A 106 -10.72 0.44 1.39
CA LEU A 106 -9.78 1.31 2.09
C LEU A 106 -9.77 2.67 1.39
N ALA A 107 -10.32 3.69 2.05
CA ALA A 107 -10.38 5.06 1.54
C ALA A 107 -9.87 6.06 2.59
N ASP A 108 -10.64 7.09 2.96
CA ASP A 108 -10.10 8.27 3.65
C ASP A 108 -9.43 7.96 4.98
N GLY A 109 -8.10 8.13 5.04
CA GLY A 109 -7.34 7.92 6.28
C GLY A 109 -7.04 6.45 6.61
N ALA A 110 -7.44 5.52 5.73
CA ALA A 110 -6.92 4.17 5.74
C ALA A 110 -5.51 4.13 5.13
N TYR A 111 -4.84 3.00 5.34
CA TYR A 111 -3.49 2.76 4.87
C TYR A 111 -3.42 1.37 4.25
N ALA A 112 -2.98 1.30 3.00
CA ALA A 112 -2.72 0.05 2.29
C ALA A 112 -1.22 -0.24 2.35
N ARG A 113 -0.84 -1.32 3.03
CA ARG A 113 0.55 -1.73 3.14
C ARG A 113 1.07 -2.19 1.78
N LEU A 114 2.20 -1.67 1.33
CA LEU A 114 2.91 -2.20 0.17
C LEU A 114 3.70 -3.42 0.61
N SER A 115 3.38 -4.58 0.03
CA SER A 115 4.20 -5.78 0.16
C SER A 115 5.35 -5.68 -0.85
N ALA A 116 6.54 -6.13 -0.47
CA ALA A 116 7.65 -6.32 -1.41
C ALA A 116 7.30 -7.28 -2.56
N TRP A 117 6.25 -8.09 -2.38
CA TRP A 117 5.66 -9.02 -3.34
C TRP A 117 4.51 -8.41 -4.15
N THR A 118 4.56 -7.09 -4.40
CA THR A 118 3.68 -6.50 -5.41
C THR A 118 4.18 -6.97 -6.77
N GLN A 119 3.76 -8.18 -7.16
CA GLN A 119 4.07 -8.72 -8.47
C GLN A 119 3.36 -7.83 -9.49
N PRO A 120 4.10 -7.23 -10.43
CA PRO A 120 3.46 -6.64 -11.60
C PRO A 120 2.59 -7.70 -12.26
N PRO A 121 1.45 -7.37 -12.88
CA PRO A 121 0.89 -8.29 -13.87
C PRO A 121 2.01 -8.64 -14.89
N ASP A 122 2.02 -9.86 -15.42
CA ASP A 122 3.04 -10.42 -16.37
C ASP A 122 3.17 -9.65 -17.71
N ASP A 123 2.74 -8.40 -17.77
CA ASP A 123 2.79 -7.52 -18.91
C ASP A 123 3.63 -6.29 -18.51
N ASP A 124 4.57 -5.88 -19.35
CA ASP A 124 5.48 -4.72 -19.18
C ASP A 124 4.74 -3.36 -19.10
N ARG A 125 3.47 -3.34 -18.69
CA ARG A 125 2.56 -2.20 -18.66
C ARG A 125 2.53 -1.49 -17.32
N PHE A 126 3.71 -1.10 -16.82
CA PHE A 126 3.80 0.00 -15.86
C PHE A 126 3.59 1.38 -16.51
N ASP A 127 3.08 1.44 -17.75
CA ASP A 127 2.97 2.67 -18.53
C ASP A 127 1.64 3.44 -18.39
N PHE A 128 0.76 3.07 -17.45
CA PHE A 128 -0.43 3.89 -17.15
C PHE A 128 -0.60 4.21 -15.67
N MET A 129 0.43 4.86 -15.12
CA MET A 129 0.30 5.91 -14.09
C MET A 129 0.32 7.31 -14.72
N LEU A 130 -0.42 7.57 -15.80
CA LEU A 130 -0.79 8.93 -16.19
C LEU A 130 -2.09 9.27 -15.43
N ILE A 131 -2.12 9.66 -14.16
CA ILE A 131 -1.16 10.41 -13.35
C ILE A 131 -1.26 9.80 -11.94
N SER A 132 -0.33 8.92 -11.60
CA SER A 132 0.09 8.73 -10.21
C SER A 132 1.51 9.25 -10.14
N PRO A 133 1.94 9.85 -9.03
CA PRO A 133 3.17 10.60 -9.02
C PRO A 133 4.33 9.65 -9.28
N THR A 134 5.20 10.02 -10.21
CA THR A 134 6.48 9.37 -10.52
C THR A 134 7.28 8.96 -9.28
N TRP A 135 7.02 9.57 -8.11
CA TRP A 135 7.62 9.17 -6.85
C TRP A 135 7.24 7.76 -6.38
N VAL A 136 6.05 7.20 -6.63
CA VAL A 136 5.69 5.85 -6.11
C VAL A 136 6.53 4.76 -6.78
N VAL A 137 6.72 4.85 -8.10
CA VAL A 137 7.60 3.96 -8.87
C VAL A 137 9.06 4.16 -8.44
N ALA A 138 9.51 5.41 -8.28
CA ALA A 138 10.85 5.71 -7.79
C ALA A 138 11.09 5.18 -6.36
N VAL A 139 10.06 5.19 -5.52
CA VAL A 139 10.07 4.69 -4.14
C VAL A 139 10.18 3.17 -4.10
N GLN A 140 9.40 2.47 -4.91
CA GLN A 140 9.47 1.01 -5.00
C GLN A 140 10.82 0.56 -5.56
N ALA A 141 11.31 1.23 -6.61
CA ALA A 141 12.64 0.97 -7.16
C ALA A 141 13.77 1.23 -6.13
N ALA A 142 13.66 2.30 -5.34
CA ALA A 142 14.64 2.60 -4.29
C ALA A 142 14.61 1.55 -3.16
N ALA A 143 13.44 1.07 -2.77
CA ALA A 143 13.31 0.01 -1.76
C ALA A 143 13.89 -1.32 -2.25
N GLN A 144 13.64 -1.69 -3.51
CA GLN A 144 14.22 -2.88 -4.15
C GLN A 144 15.76 -2.78 -4.25
N ALA A 145 16.30 -1.62 -4.65
CA ALA A 145 17.73 -1.38 -4.70
C ALA A 145 18.38 -1.44 -3.30
N ALA A 146 17.69 -0.95 -2.26
CA ALA A 146 18.14 -1.08 -0.88
C ALA A 146 18.12 -2.53 -0.39
N ALA A 147 17.11 -3.32 -0.77
CA ALA A 147 17.03 -4.75 -0.43
C ALA A 147 18.06 -5.62 -1.17
N ALA A 148 18.48 -5.21 -2.37
CA ALA A 148 19.49 -5.90 -3.17
C ALA A 148 20.95 -5.58 -2.74
N SER A 149 21.15 -4.57 -1.88
CA SER A 149 22.48 -4.19 -1.40
C SER A 149 22.95 -5.16 -0.30
N PRO A 150 24.15 -5.77 -0.40
CA PRO A 150 24.65 -6.68 0.62
C PRO A 150 24.86 -5.93 1.95
N THR A 151 24.36 -6.51 3.05
CA THR A 151 24.58 -5.99 4.40
C THR A 151 26.07 -5.79 4.63
N PRO A 152 26.55 -4.58 4.98
CA PRO A 152 27.97 -4.38 5.25
C PRO A 152 28.38 -5.25 6.43
N THR A 153 29.30 -6.19 6.17
CA THR A 153 29.89 -7.03 7.21
C THR A 153 30.62 -6.12 8.19
N VAL A 154 30.03 -5.91 9.37
CA VAL A 154 30.67 -5.18 10.46
C VAL A 154 31.89 -5.99 10.90
N ARG A 155 33.08 -5.61 10.43
CA ARG A 155 34.34 -6.13 10.96
C ARG A 155 34.46 -5.62 12.39
N ARG A 156 34.30 -6.53 13.36
CA ARG A 156 34.70 -6.25 14.75
C ARG A 156 36.23 -6.17 14.77
N PHE A 157 36.74 -4.99 15.13
CA PHE A 157 38.14 -4.87 15.53
C PHE A 157 38.29 -5.50 16.92
N HIS A 158 39.22 -6.43 17.03
CA HIS A 158 39.70 -7.01 18.29
C HIS A 158 40.98 -6.30 18.72
#